data_AF-V9EDK9-F1
#
_entry.id   AF-V9EDK9-F1
#
_cell.length_a   1.000
_cell.length_b   1.000
_cell.length_c   1.000
_cell.angle_alpha   90.00
_cell.angle_beta   90.00
_cell.angle_gamma   90.00
#
_symmetry.space_group_name_H-M   'P 1'
#
loop_
_entity.id
_entity.type
_entity.pdbx_description
1 polymer ?
#
loop_
_entity_poly.entity_id
_entity_poly.type
_entity_poly.pdbx_seq_one_letter_code
_entity_poly.pdbx_strand_id
1 'polypeptide(L)'
;MRSPTGHRLVVSDNFYTRHTFAHALLKYTDGEMRLLGTVRLNLVSKPAVKASIERVDASERGRWELVGEVRLEPGWMEKQKKHPTNQRRLPKAQRTTYEPVIVQAEKAGYVIYKDKGYLLYQRTPSQPTLPSTYPEAVLCCHGTYPIQRWTEDRMMHRRVFMAPTIIAAYNFCMNAVDRVDQLRSINPIRRREKRLSMTMFTWLMDIAIINAHTLVKTIRRQERNKFAGIRV
;
A
#
# COMPACT_ATOMS: atom_id res chain seq x y z
N MET A 1 5.25 -16.69 3.54
CA MET A 1 3.93 -16.83 4.21
C MET A 1 2.87 -16.79 3.13
N ARG A 2 2.10 -17.85 2.95
CA ARG A 2 0.85 -17.77 2.18
C ARG A 2 -0.25 -17.32 3.15
N SER A 3 -1.12 -16.42 2.72
CA SER A 3 -2.36 -16.15 3.45
C SER A 3 -3.14 -17.47 3.61
N PRO A 4 -3.91 -17.68 4.69
CA PRO A 4 -4.88 -18.77 4.77
C PRO A 4 -5.83 -18.82 3.56
N THR A 5 -6.03 -17.67 2.91
CA THR A 5 -6.84 -17.52 1.70
C THR A 5 -6.09 -17.78 0.39
N GLY A 6 -4.82 -18.23 0.43
CA GLY A 6 -4.00 -18.50 -0.76
C GLY A 6 -3.38 -17.28 -1.44
N HIS A 7 -3.91 -16.07 -1.19
CA HIS A 7 -3.42 -14.84 -1.79
C HIS A 7 -2.02 -14.44 -1.30
N ARG A 8 -1.24 -13.79 -2.18
CA ARG A 8 0.07 -13.20 -1.86
C ARG A 8 -0.04 -11.69 -1.79
N LEU A 9 0.68 -11.12 -0.83
CA LEU A 9 0.78 -9.69 -0.65
C LEU A 9 2.14 -9.21 -1.13
N VAL A 10 2.15 -8.28 -2.08
CA VAL A 10 3.34 -7.52 -2.49
C VAL A 10 3.35 -6.24 -1.68
N VAL A 11 4.41 -6.04 -0.90
CA VAL A 11 4.59 -4.81 -0.12
C VAL A 11 5.67 -3.97 -0.79
N SER A 12 5.36 -2.73 -1.15
CA SER A 12 6.28 -1.83 -1.85
C SER A 12 6.30 -0.43 -1.25
N ASP A 13 7.45 0.23 -1.40
CA ASP A 13 7.56 1.66 -1.12
C ASP A 13 6.95 2.51 -2.24
N ASN A 14 6.76 3.79 -1.97
CA ASN A 14 6.14 4.82 -2.80
C ASN A 14 6.67 4.93 -4.22
N PHE A 15 7.89 4.48 -4.49
CA PHE A 15 8.46 4.51 -5.83
C PHE A 15 7.76 3.54 -6.78
N TYR A 16 7.38 2.36 -6.27
CA TYR A 16 6.78 1.28 -7.05
C TYR A 16 5.26 1.22 -6.92
N THR A 17 4.69 1.84 -5.88
CA THR A 17 3.25 1.79 -5.65
C THR A 17 2.50 2.76 -6.56
N ARG A 18 1.71 2.21 -7.47
CA ARG A 18 0.77 2.97 -8.33
C ARG A 18 -0.51 2.20 -8.52
N HIS A 19 -1.63 2.90 -8.68
CA HIS A 19 -2.91 2.25 -8.99
C HIS A 19 -2.87 1.45 -10.28
N THR A 20 -2.23 1.98 -11.32
CA THR A 20 -2.07 1.27 -12.60
C THR A 20 -1.33 -0.05 -12.42
N PHE A 21 -0.27 -0.07 -11.61
CA PHE A 21 0.46 -1.29 -11.29
C PHE A 21 -0.37 -2.26 -10.44
N ALA A 22 -1.09 -1.76 -9.43
CA ALA A 22 -2.01 -2.56 -8.63
C ALA A 22 -3.08 -3.29 -9.48
N HIS A 23 -3.68 -2.59 -10.45
CA HIS A 23 -4.66 -3.19 -11.37
C HIS A 23 -4.01 -4.18 -12.34
N ALA A 24 -2.85 -3.84 -12.89
CA ALA A 24 -2.12 -4.74 -13.77
C ALA A 24 -1.74 -6.04 -13.04
N LEU A 25 -1.27 -5.94 -11.79
CA LEU A 25 -0.93 -7.10 -10.96
C LEU A 25 -2.15 -7.97 -10.68
N LEU A 26 -3.28 -7.37 -10.30
CA LEU A 26 -4.53 -8.10 -10.09
C LEU A 26 -4.99 -8.82 -11.36
N LYS A 27 -4.91 -8.16 -12.53
CA LYS A 27 -5.30 -8.76 -13.81
C LYS A 27 -4.33 -9.86 -14.25
N TYR A 28 -3.04 -9.66 -14.06
CA TYR A 28 -2.00 -10.59 -14.51
C TYR A 28 -1.96 -11.88 -13.67
N THR A 29 -2.38 -11.80 -12.41
CA THR A 29 -2.32 -12.92 -11.46
C THR A 29 -3.69 -13.50 -11.14
N ASP A 30 -4.71 -13.17 -11.94
CA ASP A 30 -6.11 -13.58 -11.71
C ASP A 30 -6.60 -13.32 -10.27
N GLY A 31 -6.13 -12.22 -9.69
CA GLY A 31 -6.43 -11.82 -8.32
C GLY A 31 -5.60 -12.49 -7.23
N GLU A 32 -4.67 -13.40 -7.55
CA GLU A 32 -3.79 -14.08 -6.55
C GLU A 32 -2.95 -13.07 -5.77
N MET A 33 -2.41 -12.06 -6.46
CA MET A 33 -1.50 -11.08 -5.87
C MET A 33 -2.17 -9.73 -5.65
N ARG A 34 -1.97 -9.17 -4.45
CA ARG A 34 -2.43 -7.83 -4.08
C ARG A 34 -1.25 -6.92 -3.77
N LEU A 35 -1.38 -5.64 -4.13
CA LEU A 35 -0.37 -4.64 -3.84
C LEU A 35 -0.76 -3.85 -2.59
N LEU A 36 0.18 -3.72 -1.66
CA LEU A 36 0.12 -2.84 -0.51
C LEU A 36 1.35 -1.94 -0.52
N GLY A 37 1.16 -0.64 -0.39
CA GLY A 37 2.28 0.26 -0.36
C GLY A 37 1.87 1.69 -0.12
N THR A 38 2.84 2.50 0.27
CA THR A 38 2.66 3.95 0.37
C THR A 38 2.57 4.54 -1.03
N VAL A 39 1.85 5.64 -1.23
CA VAL A 39 1.77 6.33 -2.52
C VAL A 39 2.27 7.76 -2.38
N ARG A 40 2.99 8.27 -3.40
CA ARG A 40 3.42 9.67 -3.42
C ARG A 40 2.23 10.61 -3.65
N LEU A 41 2.12 11.67 -2.85
CA LEU A 41 0.98 12.60 -2.89
C LEU A 41 0.76 13.21 -4.28
N ASN A 42 1.85 13.55 -4.98
CA ASN A 42 1.81 14.13 -6.32
C ASN A 42 1.14 13.21 -7.35
N LEU A 43 1.13 11.89 -7.14
CA LEU A 43 0.49 10.91 -8.01
C LEU A 43 -0.99 10.66 -7.65
N VAL A 44 -1.44 11.16 -6.49
CA VAL A 44 -2.78 10.94 -5.93
C VAL A 44 -3.66 12.18 -6.03
N SER A 45 -3.06 13.33 -6.40
CA SER A 45 -3.63 14.69 -6.44
C SER A 45 -5.06 14.79 -7.00
N LYS A 46 -6.03 14.50 -6.14
CA LYS A 46 -7.46 14.66 -6.37
C LYS A 46 -8.07 15.44 -5.20
N PRO A 47 -9.06 16.32 -5.44
CA PRO A 47 -9.63 17.17 -4.41
C PRO A 47 -10.09 16.41 -3.15
N ALA A 48 -10.68 15.22 -3.34
CA ALA A 48 -11.16 14.39 -2.24
C ALA A 48 -10.03 13.92 -1.29
N VAL A 49 -8.87 13.56 -1.85
CA VAL A 49 -7.73 13.13 -1.03
C VAL A 49 -7.15 14.32 -0.27
N LYS A 50 -7.01 15.49 -0.91
CA LYS A 50 -6.54 16.71 -0.22
C LYS A 50 -7.46 17.11 0.93
N ALA A 51 -8.77 17.15 0.69
CA ALA A 51 -9.75 17.48 1.72
C ALA A 51 -9.72 16.49 2.89
N SER A 52 -9.51 15.20 2.59
CA SER A 52 -9.39 14.17 3.64
C SER A 52 -8.08 14.29 4.42
N ILE A 53 -6.97 14.66 3.77
CA ILE A 53 -5.71 14.97 4.44
C ILE A 53 -5.90 16.10 5.45
N GLU A 54 -6.48 17.21 5.02
CA GLU A 54 -6.72 18.36 5.89
C GLU A 54 -7.57 17.99 7.11
N ARG A 55 -8.64 17.20 6.91
CA ARG A 55 -9.47 16.69 8.02
C ARG A 55 -8.69 15.77 8.97
N VAL A 56 -7.95 14.81 8.44
CA VAL A 56 -7.18 13.85 9.24
C VAL A 56 -6.04 14.54 9.99
N ASP A 57 -5.40 15.54 9.38
CA ASP A 57 -4.30 16.30 9.99
C ASP A 57 -4.80 17.18 11.14
N ALA A 58 -5.99 17.79 11.00
CA ALA A 58 -6.67 18.51 12.06
C ALA A 58 -7.23 17.61 13.17
N SER A 59 -7.36 16.30 12.93
CA SER A 59 -7.97 15.35 13.87
C SER A 59 -7.01 14.84 14.94
N GLU A 60 -7.48 14.11 15.94
CA GLU A 60 -6.61 13.46 16.93
C GLU A 60 -5.69 12.38 16.32
N ARG A 61 -4.57 12.12 17.00
CA ARG A 61 -3.63 11.06 16.61
C ARG A 61 -4.30 9.69 16.56
N GLY A 62 -4.01 8.93 15.50
CA GLY A 62 -4.59 7.61 15.26
C GLY A 62 -5.89 7.63 14.47
N ARG A 63 -6.42 8.82 14.13
CA ARG A 63 -7.54 8.96 13.20
C ARG A 63 -7.11 8.65 11.77
N TRP A 64 -8.07 8.11 11.03
CA TRP A 64 -7.90 7.79 9.62
C TRP A 64 -9.23 7.88 8.87
N GLU A 65 -9.09 8.07 7.56
CA GLU A 65 -10.19 8.08 6.60
C GLU A 65 -9.85 7.18 5.42
N LEU A 66 -10.89 6.61 4.83
CA LEU A 66 -10.81 5.80 3.64
C LEU A 66 -11.36 6.61 2.47
N VAL A 67 -10.57 6.80 1.43
CA VAL A 67 -10.95 7.57 0.25
C VAL A 67 -10.96 6.64 -0.95
N GLY A 68 -12.09 6.59 -1.65
CA GLY A 68 -12.22 5.90 -2.92
C GLY A 68 -11.35 6.57 -3.98
N GLU A 69 -10.67 5.78 -4.80
CA GLU A 69 -9.99 6.32 -5.98
C GLU A 69 -11.05 6.75 -6.98
N VAL A 70 -10.82 7.89 -7.63
CA VAL A 70 -11.80 8.50 -8.51
C VAL A 70 -11.19 8.68 -9.90
N ARG A 71 -11.85 8.26 -10.97
CA ARG A 71 -11.35 8.37 -12.35
C ARG A 71 -12.25 9.27 -13.18
N LEU A 72 -11.68 9.81 -14.25
CA LEU A 72 -12.49 10.38 -15.31
C LEU A 72 -13.19 9.25 -16.05
N GLU A 73 -14.40 9.51 -16.53
CA GLU A 73 -15.15 8.54 -17.31
C GLU A 73 -14.37 8.02 -18.53
N PRO A 74 -14.56 6.75 -18.92
CA PRO A 74 -14.01 6.23 -20.17
C PRO A 74 -14.44 7.09 -21.36
N GLY A 75 -13.48 7.45 -22.24
CA GLY A 75 -13.77 8.25 -23.43
C GLY A 75 -13.99 9.75 -23.17
N TRP A 76 -13.69 10.27 -21.97
CA TRP A 76 -13.84 11.70 -21.65
C TRP A 76 -13.12 12.62 -22.64
N MET A 77 -11.97 12.21 -23.19
CA MET A 77 -11.24 12.98 -24.20
C MET A 77 -12.01 13.15 -25.51
N GLU A 78 -12.72 12.10 -25.94
CA GLU A 78 -13.55 12.18 -27.15
C GLU A 78 -14.79 13.04 -26.91
N LYS A 79 -15.41 12.90 -25.74
CA LYS A 79 -16.55 13.73 -25.32
C LYS A 79 -16.17 15.21 -25.21
N GLN A 80 -14.99 15.50 -24.65
CA GLN A 80 -14.45 16.86 -24.59
C GLN A 80 -14.21 17.44 -25.99
N LYS A 81 -13.67 16.65 -26.93
CA LYS A 81 -13.47 17.08 -28.33
C LYS A 81 -14.81 17.34 -29.05
N LYS A 82 -15.85 16.57 -28.75
CA LYS A 82 -17.19 16.70 -29.35
C LYS A 82 -18.01 17.84 -28.72
N HIS A 83 -17.69 18.26 -27.49
CA HIS A 83 -18.43 19.27 -26.74
C HIS A 83 -18.51 20.64 -27.44
N PRO A 84 -17.42 21.25 -27.96
CA PRO A 84 -17.50 22.53 -28.67
C PRO A 84 -18.45 22.51 -29.87
N THR A 85 -18.48 21.40 -30.61
CA THR A 85 -19.37 21.22 -31.76
C THR A 85 -20.84 21.18 -31.33
N ASN A 86 -21.13 20.49 -30.23
CA ASN A 86 -22.48 20.43 -29.65
C ASN A 86 -22.90 21.79 -29.07
N GLN A 87 -21.99 22.51 -28.42
CA GLN A 87 -22.22 23.84 -27.85
C GLN A 87 -22.45 24.91 -28.91
N ARG A 88 -21.85 24.78 -30.11
CA ARG A 88 -22.11 25.68 -31.24
C ARG A 88 -23.58 25.65 -31.69
N ARG A 89 -24.27 24.52 -31.51
CA ARG A 89 -25.70 24.36 -31.85
C ARG A 89 -26.64 25.04 -30.86
N LEU A 90 -26.14 25.41 -29.67
CA LEU A 90 -26.92 26.09 -28.64
C LEU A 90 -26.79 27.61 -28.72
N PRO A 91 -27.85 28.36 -28.36
CA PRO A 91 -27.80 29.82 -28.17
C PRO A 91 -26.68 30.19 -27.18
N LYS A 92 -26.02 31.35 -27.39
CA LYS A 92 -24.89 31.79 -26.54
C LYS A 92 -25.19 31.76 -25.04
N ALA A 93 -26.42 32.09 -24.64
CA ALA A 93 -26.86 32.11 -23.24
C ALA A 93 -26.93 30.72 -22.59
N GLN A 94 -27.00 29.64 -23.38
CA GLN A 94 -27.11 28.26 -22.89
C GLN A 94 -25.81 27.48 -23.03
N ARG A 95 -24.72 28.13 -23.45
CA ARG A 95 -23.45 27.45 -23.66
C ARG A 95 -22.75 27.19 -22.34
N THR A 96 -22.30 25.95 -22.14
CA THR A 96 -21.62 25.51 -20.92
C THR A 96 -20.21 25.01 -21.20
N THR A 97 -19.34 25.12 -20.20
CA THR A 97 -18.00 24.51 -20.22
C THR A 97 -18.12 23.00 -20.06
N TYR A 98 -17.23 22.24 -20.71
CA TYR A 98 -17.19 20.79 -20.52
C TYR A 98 -16.61 20.47 -19.15
N GLU A 99 -17.42 19.86 -18.29
CA GLU A 99 -16.96 19.27 -17.04
C GLU A 99 -16.96 17.75 -17.20
N PRO A 100 -15.79 17.08 -17.12
CA PRO A 100 -15.74 15.64 -17.28
C PRO A 100 -16.44 14.96 -16.10
N VAL A 101 -17.22 13.92 -16.40
CA VAL A 101 -17.87 13.14 -15.34
C VAL A 101 -16.81 12.35 -14.57
N ILE A 102 -16.86 12.54 -13.27
CA ILE A 102 -15.98 11.95 -12.29
C ILE A 102 -16.65 10.66 -11.77
N VAL A 103 -16.04 9.51 -11.99
CA VAL A 103 -16.58 8.18 -11.65
C VAL A 103 -15.69 7.50 -10.61
N GLN A 104 -16.28 6.86 -9.61
CA GLN A 104 -15.50 6.10 -8.63
C GLN A 104 -14.86 4.86 -9.27
N ALA A 105 -13.57 4.64 -9.00
CA ALA A 105 -12.85 3.49 -9.50
C ALA A 105 -13.20 2.24 -8.68
N GLU A 106 -13.44 1.13 -9.37
CA GLU A 106 -13.64 -0.16 -8.71
C GLU A 106 -12.34 -0.66 -8.07
N LYS A 107 -12.46 -1.23 -6.87
CA LYS A 107 -11.40 -1.94 -6.13
C LYS A 107 -10.14 -1.11 -5.95
N ALA A 108 -10.30 0.19 -5.75
CA ALA A 108 -9.18 1.11 -5.64
C ALA A 108 -9.51 2.23 -4.65
N GLY A 109 -8.58 2.49 -3.73
CA GLY A 109 -8.58 3.71 -2.95
C GLY A 109 -7.36 3.84 -2.05
N TYR A 110 -7.41 4.85 -1.20
CA TYR A 110 -6.38 5.19 -0.24
C TYR A 110 -6.90 5.17 1.19
N VAL A 111 -6.07 4.71 2.11
CA VAL A 111 -6.22 4.98 3.54
C VAL A 111 -5.29 6.13 3.90
N ILE A 112 -5.89 7.18 4.43
CA ILE A 112 -5.23 8.38 4.93
C ILE A 112 -5.20 8.25 6.44
N TYR A 113 -4.01 8.11 7.02
CA TYR A 113 -3.82 7.85 8.44
C TYR A 113 -2.90 8.92 9.02
N LYS A 114 -3.30 9.54 10.13
CA LYS A 114 -2.52 10.60 10.76
C LYS A 114 -1.12 10.09 11.13
N ASP A 115 -0.09 10.90 10.91
CA ASP A 115 1.35 10.59 11.07
C ASP A 115 1.96 9.64 10.02
N LYS A 116 1.21 9.16 9.03
CA LYS A 116 1.75 8.29 7.98
C LYS A 116 1.28 8.68 6.59
N GLY A 117 2.11 8.32 5.61
CA GLY A 117 1.74 8.42 4.21
C GLY A 117 0.52 7.57 3.86
N TYR A 118 0.00 7.82 2.67
CA TYR A 118 -1.23 7.22 2.14
C TYR A 118 -0.98 5.78 1.71
N LEU A 119 -1.83 4.86 2.13
CA LEU A 119 -1.71 3.43 1.78
C LEU A 119 -2.78 3.02 0.79
N LEU A 120 -2.37 2.33 -0.27
CA LEU A 120 -3.29 1.80 -1.27
C LEU A 120 -4.07 0.60 -0.69
N TYR A 121 -5.38 0.59 -0.90
CA TYR A 121 -6.23 -0.57 -0.65
C TYR A 121 -7.03 -0.96 -1.90
N GLN A 122 -7.42 -2.23 -1.97
CA GLN A 122 -8.04 -2.85 -3.15
C GLN A 122 -9.46 -3.36 -2.87
N ARG A 123 -10.34 -2.46 -2.40
CA ARG A 123 -11.79 -2.65 -2.25
C ARG A 123 -12.53 -1.40 -2.71
N THR A 124 -13.79 -1.54 -3.09
CA THR A 124 -14.64 -0.40 -3.48
C THR A 124 -15.49 0.00 -2.28
N PRO A 125 -15.35 1.23 -1.75
CA PRO A 125 -16.30 1.74 -0.76
C PRO A 125 -17.61 2.16 -1.42
N SER A 126 -18.69 2.20 -0.65
CA SER A 126 -20.00 2.69 -1.09
C SER A 126 -20.01 4.21 -1.31
N GLN A 127 -19.16 4.94 -0.59
CA GLN A 127 -19.02 6.39 -0.69
C GLN A 127 -17.59 6.79 -1.07
N PRO A 128 -17.40 7.97 -1.71
CA PRO A 128 -16.08 8.47 -2.09
C PRO A 128 -15.15 8.68 -0.89
N THR A 129 -15.69 8.94 0.30
CA THR A 129 -14.92 9.08 1.53
C THR A 129 -15.73 8.49 2.68
N LEU A 130 -15.08 7.61 3.45
CA LEU A 130 -15.65 6.98 4.64
C LEU A 130 -14.74 7.24 5.84
N PRO A 131 -15.28 7.78 6.95
CA PRO A 131 -14.49 7.94 8.16
C PRO A 131 -14.29 6.61 8.89
N SER A 132 -13.25 6.55 9.72
CA SER A 132 -12.88 5.38 10.53
C SER A 132 -14.00 4.82 11.42
N THR A 133 -15.03 5.60 11.73
CA THR A 133 -16.18 5.19 12.53
C THR A 133 -17.17 4.30 11.78
N TYR A 134 -17.15 4.31 10.43
CA TYR A 134 -18.06 3.50 9.64
C TYR A 134 -17.63 2.03 9.62
N PRO A 135 -18.54 1.08 9.92
CA PRO A 135 -18.22 -0.35 9.87
C PRO A 135 -17.67 -0.81 8.52
N GLU A 136 -18.18 -0.21 7.44
CA GLU A 136 -17.71 -0.48 6.09
C GLU A 136 -16.24 -0.09 5.89
N ALA A 137 -15.79 1.05 6.43
CA ALA A 137 -14.40 1.46 6.34
C ALA A 137 -13.48 0.43 7.01
N VAL A 138 -13.89 -0.07 8.17
CA VAL A 138 -13.17 -1.11 8.92
C VAL A 138 -13.12 -2.42 8.11
N LEU A 139 -14.25 -2.82 7.52
CA LEU A 139 -14.31 -4.01 6.67
C LEU A 139 -13.43 -3.87 5.42
N CYS A 140 -13.42 -2.71 4.75
CA CYS A 140 -12.55 -2.46 3.60
C CYS A 140 -11.06 -2.59 3.94
N CYS A 141 -10.70 -2.32 5.19
CA CYS A 141 -9.35 -2.41 5.71
C CYS A 141 -8.97 -3.78 6.33
N HIS A 142 -9.85 -4.79 6.26
CA HIS A 142 -9.68 -6.08 6.94
C HIS A 142 -9.59 -5.95 8.47
N GLY A 143 -10.37 -5.05 9.05
CA GLY A 143 -10.40 -4.80 10.48
C GLY A 143 -9.44 -3.69 10.93
N THR A 144 -9.34 -3.58 12.25
CA THR A 144 -8.36 -2.73 12.93
C THR A 144 -7.43 -3.58 13.78
N TYR A 145 -6.21 -3.10 13.97
CA TYR A 145 -5.16 -3.76 14.71
C TYR A 145 -4.50 -2.77 15.68
N PRO A 146 -4.24 -3.16 16.93
CA PRO A 146 -3.58 -2.29 17.89
C PRO A 146 -2.12 -2.07 17.50
N ILE A 147 -1.72 -0.81 17.32
CA ILE A 147 -0.33 -0.41 17.11
C ILE A 147 0.15 0.45 18.26
N GLN A 148 1.39 0.22 18.71
CA GLN A 148 2.03 1.04 19.74
C GLN A 148 2.87 2.14 19.10
N ARG A 149 2.68 3.39 19.55
CA ARG A 149 3.41 4.56 19.05
C ARG A 149 3.87 5.44 20.21
N TRP A 150 5.06 6.02 20.06
CA TRP A 150 5.58 7.06 20.95
C TRP A 150 4.79 8.34 20.74
N THR A 151 4.25 8.91 21.82
CA THR A 151 3.57 10.21 21.82
C THR A 151 4.54 11.33 22.14
N GLU A 152 4.41 12.47 21.45
CA GLU A 152 5.30 13.63 21.55
C GLU A 152 5.47 14.10 23.01
N ASP A 153 4.41 13.99 23.80
CA ASP A 153 4.36 14.51 25.16
C ASP A 153 5.11 13.66 26.20
N ARG A 154 5.48 12.40 25.87
CA ARG A 154 6.15 11.48 26.81
C ARG A 154 7.07 10.51 26.06
N MET A 155 8.37 10.82 26.02
CA MET A 155 9.43 9.97 25.44
C MET A 155 9.55 8.56 26.10
N MET A 156 8.85 8.31 27.21
CA MET A 156 8.92 7.06 27.99
C MET A 156 7.68 6.16 27.89
N HIS A 157 6.58 6.60 27.24
CA HIS A 157 5.37 5.79 27.13
C HIS A 157 4.87 5.66 25.69
N ARG A 158 4.58 4.42 25.30
CA ARG A 158 3.88 4.12 24.05
C ARG A 158 2.39 4.08 24.32
N ARG A 159 1.60 4.81 23.54
CA ARG A 159 0.14 4.65 23.52
C ARG A 159 -0.26 3.64 22.45
N VAL A 160 -1.34 2.92 22.72
CA VAL A 160 -1.96 1.99 21.77
C VAL A 160 -2.99 2.75 20.94
N PHE A 161 -2.91 2.61 19.63
CA PHE A 161 -3.87 3.18 18.67
C PHE A 161 -4.47 2.06 17.84
N MET A 162 -5.78 2.12 17.58
CA MET A 162 -6.44 1.18 16.67
C MET A 162 -6.28 1.68 15.24
N ALA A 163 -5.32 1.10 14.52
CA ALA A 163 -5.05 1.43 13.13
C ALA A 163 -5.65 0.38 12.18
N PRO A 164 -5.96 0.72 10.92
CA PRO A 164 -6.33 -0.26 9.90
C PRO A 164 -5.33 -1.41 9.80
N THR A 165 -5.82 -2.65 9.65
CA THR A 165 -4.96 -3.84 9.55
C THR A 165 -3.93 -3.71 8.43
N ILE A 166 -4.29 -3.06 7.32
CA ILE A 166 -3.36 -2.80 6.20
C ILE A 166 -2.14 -1.95 6.62
N ILE A 167 -2.30 -1.03 7.58
CA ILE A 167 -1.19 -0.21 8.10
C ILE A 167 -0.27 -1.06 8.97
N ALA A 168 -0.86 -1.92 9.80
CA ALA A 168 -0.09 -2.86 10.61
C ALA A 168 0.70 -3.83 9.71
N ALA A 169 0.05 -4.38 8.68
CA ALA A 169 0.69 -5.25 7.70
C ALA A 169 1.83 -4.55 6.94
N TYR A 170 1.62 -3.31 6.52
CA TYR A 170 2.66 -2.51 5.86
C TYR A 170 3.87 -2.35 6.79
N ASN A 171 3.67 -1.91 8.03
CA ASN A 171 4.77 -1.69 8.98
C ASN A 171 5.53 -2.97 9.32
N PHE A 172 4.82 -4.09 9.36
CA PHE A 172 5.41 -5.38 9.63
C PHE A 172 6.33 -5.84 8.49
N CYS A 173 5.93 -5.59 7.24
CA CYS A 173 6.62 -6.09 6.05
C CYS A 173 7.60 -5.11 5.40
N MET A 174 7.39 -3.79 5.51
CA MET A 174 8.11 -2.77 4.73
C MET A 174 9.64 -2.87 4.85
N ASN A 175 10.14 -3.23 6.04
CA ASN A 175 11.58 -3.29 6.31
C ASN A 175 12.20 -4.64 5.95
N ALA A 176 11.49 -5.56 5.28
CA ALA A 176 11.99 -6.90 5.02
C ALA A 176 13.24 -6.89 4.12
N VAL A 177 13.24 -6.08 3.06
CA VAL A 177 14.39 -5.93 2.15
C VAL A 177 15.57 -5.27 2.86
N ASP A 178 15.30 -4.18 3.60
CA ASP A 178 16.33 -3.46 4.37
C ASP A 178 16.98 -4.35 5.42
N ARG A 179 16.22 -5.25 6.05
CA ARG A 179 16.77 -6.23 7.00
C ARG A 179 17.72 -7.22 6.32
N VAL A 180 17.41 -7.66 5.09
CA VAL A 180 18.31 -8.52 4.33
C VAL A 180 19.59 -7.75 3.98
N ASP A 181 19.47 -6.50 3.55
CA ASP A 181 20.64 -5.66 3.26
C ASP A 181 21.47 -5.36 4.51
N GLN A 182 20.82 -5.17 5.65
CA GLN A 182 21.48 -5.00 6.94
C GLN A 182 22.22 -6.28 7.36
N LEU A 183 21.61 -7.45 7.24
CA LEU A 183 22.28 -8.73 7.53
C LEU A 183 23.51 -8.93 6.64
N ARG A 184 23.38 -8.56 5.36
CA ARG A 184 24.47 -8.60 4.39
C ARG A 184 25.60 -7.66 4.75
N SER A 185 25.30 -6.45 5.23
CA SER A 185 26.32 -5.44 5.56
C SER A 185 27.07 -5.72 6.87
N ILE A 186 26.52 -6.55 7.77
CA ILE A 186 27.19 -6.95 9.02
C ILE A 186 28.33 -7.94 8.77
N ASN A 187 28.15 -8.91 7.87
CA ASN A 187 29.17 -9.92 7.54
C ASN A 187 29.45 -9.97 6.03
N PRO A 188 29.95 -8.88 5.43
CA PRO A 188 30.12 -8.83 3.98
C PRO A 188 31.34 -9.64 3.54
N ILE A 189 31.17 -10.51 2.53
CA ILE A 189 32.32 -11.14 1.83
C ILE A 189 32.98 -10.14 0.86
N ARG A 190 32.26 -9.05 0.53
CA ARG A 190 32.73 -8.00 -0.37
C ARG A 190 34.09 -7.45 0.06
N ARG A 191 35.04 -7.48 -0.88
CA ARG A 191 36.34 -6.79 -0.80
C ARG A 191 36.35 -5.53 -1.66
N ARG A 192 37.34 -4.66 -1.45
CA ARG A 192 37.56 -3.47 -2.30
C ARG A 192 38.09 -3.93 -3.66
N GLU A 193 37.20 -3.95 -4.65
CA GLU A 193 37.49 -4.46 -5.99
C GLU A 193 37.23 -3.39 -7.06
N LYS A 194 38.02 -3.39 -8.14
CA LYS A 194 37.81 -2.49 -9.29
C LYS A 194 36.80 -3.04 -10.30
N ARG A 195 36.60 -4.36 -10.32
CA ARG A 195 35.75 -5.04 -11.31
C ARG A 195 34.33 -5.20 -10.77
N LEU A 196 33.35 -4.69 -11.51
CA LEU A 196 31.93 -4.83 -11.19
C LEU A 196 31.51 -6.30 -11.08
N SER A 197 32.05 -7.18 -11.94
CA SER A 197 31.75 -8.61 -11.91
C SER A 197 32.07 -9.26 -10.57
N MET A 198 33.21 -8.91 -9.95
CA MET A 198 33.59 -9.41 -8.63
C MET A 198 32.67 -8.88 -7.52
N THR A 199 32.22 -7.62 -7.66
CA THR A 199 31.24 -7.04 -6.73
C THR A 199 29.88 -7.74 -6.83
N MET A 200 29.41 -8.05 -8.04
CA MET A 200 28.17 -8.81 -8.25
C MET A 200 28.29 -10.25 -7.74
N PHE A 201 29.43 -10.91 -7.97
CA PHE A 201 29.68 -12.27 -7.51
C PHE A 201 29.67 -12.37 -5.98
N THR A 202 30.40 -11.49 -5.30
CA THR A 202 30.41 -11.45 -3.82
C THR A 202 29.04 -11.11 -3.25
N TRP A 203 28.28 -10.22 -3.89
CA TRP A 203 26.89 -9.94 -3.50
C TRP A 203 25.98 -11.17 -3.62
N LEU A 204 26.09 -11.92 -4.73
CA LEU A 204 25.33 -13.16 -4.94
C LEU A 204 25.67 -14.23 -3.88
N MET A 205 26.96 -14.35 -3.52
CA MET A 205 27.41 -15.25 -2.46
C MET A 205 26.81 -14.88 -1.10
N ASP A 206 26.80 -13.59 -0.74
CA ASP A 206 26.20 -13.14 0.53
C ASP A 206 24.70 -13.53 0.59
N ILE A 207 23.95 -13.30 -0.49
CA ILE A 207 22.52 -13.65 -0.57
C ILE A 207 22.31 -15.17 -0.51
N ALA A 208 23.16 -15.96 -1.19
CA ALA A 208 23.09 -17.42 -1.15
C ALA A 208 23.28 -17.96 0.27
N ILE A 209 24.23 -17.41 1.02
CA ILE A 209 24.48 -17.78 2.42
C ILE A 209 23.29 -17.42 3.32
N ILE A 210 22.73 -16.22 3.16
CA ILE A 210 21.53 -15.79 3.93
C ILE A 210 20.34 -16.72 3.65
N ASN A 211 20.13 -17.09 2.39
CA ASN A 211 19.07 -18.02 2.00
C ASN A 211 19.31 -19.43 2.56
N ALA A 212 20.54 -19.95 2.45
CA ALA A 212 20.91 -21.26 2.98
C ALA A 212 20.72 -21.32 4.50
N HIS A 213 21.16 -20.30 5.23
CA HIS A 213 20.95 -20.20 6.68
C HIS A 213 19.45 -20.18 7.04
N THR A 214 18.64 -19.43 6.28
CA THR A 214 17.18 -19.36 6.49
C THR A 214 16.51 -20.72 6.26
N LEU A 215 16.95 -21.45 5.23
CA LEU A 215 16.46 -22.79 4.91
C LEU A 215 16.80 -23.78 6.04
N VAL A 216 18.06 -23.83 6.48
CA VAL A 216 18.52 -24.70 7.57
C VAL A 216 17.74 -24.42 8.86
N LYS A 217 17.54 -23.13 9.20
CA LYS A 217 16.76 -22.73 10.39
C LYS A 217 15.30 -23.18 10.30
N THR A 218 14.70 -23.13 9.10
CA THR A 218 13.32 -23.54 8.86
C THR A 218 13.15 -25.05 8.99
N ILE A 219 14.04 -25.83 8.36
CA ILE A 219 14.04 -27.30 8.45
C ILE A 219 14.21 -27.75 9.90
N ARG A 220 15.22 -27.24 10.61
CA ARG A 220 15.47 -27.57 12.02
C ARG A 220 14.32 -27.19 12.95
N ARG A 221 13.52 -26.17 12.60
CA ARG A 221 12.31 -25.80 13.36
C ARG A 221 11.18 -26.79 13.09
N GLN A 222 10.99 -27.20 11.84
CA GLN A 222 10.00 -28.21 11.48
C GLN A 222 10.30 -29.55 12.13
N GLU A 223 11.56 -29.98 12.12
CA GLU A 223 12.00 -31.19 12.83
C GLU A 223 11.70 -31.10 14.32
N ARG A 224 12.14 -30.03 15.00
CA ARG A 224 11.82 -29.82 16.42
C ARG A 224 10.32 -29.82 16.73
N ASN A 225 9.51 -29.19 15.89
CA ASN A 225 8.06 -29.18 16.07
C ASN A 225 7.43 -30.58 15.87
N LYS A 226 7.98 -31.41 14.98
CA LYS A 226 7.56 -32.80 14.82
C LYS A 226 7.89 -33.63 16.07
N PHE A 227 9.07 -33.44 16.65
CA PHE A 227 9.49 -34.16 17.87
C PHE A 227 8.78 -33.64 19.14
N ALA A 228 8.40 -32.36 19.19
CA ALA A 228 7.61 -31.78 20.28
C ALA A 228 6.10 -32.09 20.21
N GLY A 229 5.65 -32.73 19.12
CA GLY A 229 4.24 -33.00 18.81
C GLY A 229 3.80 -34.46 18.97
N ILE A 230 4.44 -35.24 19.86
CA ILE A 230 3.85 -36.49 20.35
C ILE A 230 3.13 -36.19 21.67
N ARG A 231 1.84 -35.85 21.55
CA ARG A 231 0.77 -36.38 22.40
C ARG A 231 -0.49 -36.43 21.53
N VAL A 232 -0.91 -37.68 21.29
CA VAL A 232 -2.21 -38.10 20.75
C VAL A 232 -3.32 -37.49 21.59
#